data_AF-A0AAN4L731-F1
#
_entry.id   AF-A0AAN4L731-F1
#
_cell.length_a   1.000
_cell.length_b   1.000
_cell.length_c   1.000
_cell.angle_alpha   90.00
_cell.angle_beta   90.00
_cell.angle_gamma   90.00
#
_symmetry.space_group_name_H-M   'P 1'
#
loop_
_entity.id
_entity.type
_entity.pdbx_description
1 polymer ?
#
loop_
_entity_poly.entity_id
_entity_poly.type
_entity_poly.pdbx_seq_one_letter_code
_entity_poly.pdbx_strand_id
1 'polypeptide(L)'
;MEHVLWTIYLGLLGTASLSYLIKGKYKSKLSKIDFVVSVITWIGLLGYVTEIAILNPSLWKFIAVTALLWDVLFAMLLKDNEGEEILDGLPIMTRRVWMLITLVIAIGPLYYGLFRYAFS
;
A
#
# COMPACT_ATOMS: atom_id res chain seq x y z
N MET A 1 9.75 -6.07 -20.97
CA MET A 1 9.17 -7.10 -20.07
C MET A 1 8.96 -6.57 -18.65
N GLU A 2 9.87 -5.76 -18.09
CA GLU A 2 9.73 -5.24 -16.71
C GLU A 2 8.43 -4.46 -16.47
N HIS A 3 8.00 -3.58 -17.37
CA HIS A 3 6.76 -2.81 -17.22
C HIS A 3 5.49 -3.68 -17.16
N VAL A 4 5.51 -4.88 -17.76
CA VAL A 4 4.34 -5.79 -17.75
C VAL A 4 4.09 -6.33 -16.35
N LEU A 5 5.13 -6.71 -15.61
CA LEU A 5 5.00 -7.19 -14.22
C LEU A 5 4.49 -6.08 -13.30
N TRP A 6 5.00 -4.86 -13.46
CA TRP A 6 4.51 -3.71 -12.70
C TRP A 6 3.05 -3.38 -13.00
N THR A 7 2.64 -3.51 -14.26
CA THR A 7 1.25 -3.28 -14.68
C THR A 7 0.32 -4.33 -14.11
N ILE A 8 0.71 -5.62 -14.15
CA ILE A 8 -0.04 -6.70 -13.51
C ILE A 8 -0.15 -6.47 -12.01
N TYR A 9 0.96 -6.08 -11.36
CA TYR A 9 0.99 -5.78 -9.92
C TYR A 9 0.06 -4.61 -9.55
N LEU A 10 0.07 -3.52 -10.32
CA LEU A 10 -0.90 -2.42 -10.17
C LEU A 10 -2.34 -2.89 -10.33
N GLY A 11 -2.61 -3.75 -11.32
CA GLY A 11 -3.93 -4.34 -11.53
C GLY A 11 -4.40 -5.19 -10.35
N LEU A 12 -3.51 -5.98 -9.75
CA LEU A 12 -3.80 -6.80 -8.56
C LEU A 12 -4.11 -5.93 -7.34
N LEU A 13 -3.26 -4.94 -7.05
CA LEU A 13 -3.48 -4.00 -5.96
C LEU A 13 -4.81 -3.25 -6.14
N GLY A 14 -5.02 -2.69 -7.34
CA GLY A 14 -6.25 -2.00 -7.73
C GLY A 14 -7.49 -2.84 -7.48
N THR A 15 -7.52 -4.04 -8.05
CA THR A 15 -8.66 -4.96 -7.96
C THR A 15 -8.93 -5.39 -6.52
N ALA A 16 -7.89 -5.66 -5.73
CA ALA A 16 -8.04 -6.03 -4.32
C ALA A 16 -8.72 -4.91 -3.52
N SER A 17 -8.24 -3.66 -3.60
CA SER A 17 -8.83 -2.57 -2.81
C SER A 17 -10.19 -2.13 -3.34
N LEU A 18 -10.43 -2.18 -4.66
CA LEU A 18 -11.77 -1.97 -5.24
C LEU A 18 -12.76 -3.03 -4.73
N SER A 19 -12.34 -4.28 -4.64
CA SER A 19 -13.17 -5.35 -4.08
C SER A 19 -13.51 -5.09 -2.60
N TYR A 20 -12.56 -4.60 -1.81
CA TYR A 20 -12.78 -4.18 -0.42
C TYR A 20 -13.75 -2.98 -0.33
N LEU A 21 -13.61 -2.02 -1.26
CA LEU A 21 -14.49 -0.85 -1.35
C LEU A 21 -15.93 -1.22 -1.68
N ILE A 22 -16.14 -2.05 -2.71
CA ILE A 22 -17.47 -2.51 -3.14
C ILE A 22 -18.15 -3.31 -2.03
N LYS A 23 -17.40 -4.11 -1.26
CA LYS A 23 -17.91 -4.85 -0.10
C LYS A 23 -18.17 -3.96 1.13
N GLY A 24 -17.95 -2.65 1.03
CA GLY A 24 -18.18 -1.70 2.11
C GLY A 24 -17.32 -1.96 3.35
N LYS A 25 -16.11 -2.53 3.17
CA LYS A 25 -15.22 -2.88 4.29
C LYS A 25 -14.49 -1.68 4.89
N TYR A 26 -14.37 -0.56 4.16
CA TYR A 26 -13.82 0.71 4.66
C TYR A 26 -14.83 1.47 5.54
N LYS A 27 -15.24 0.87 6.67
CA LYS A 27 -16.26 1.45 7.56
C LYS A 27 -15.66 2.50 8.51
N SER A 28 -14.45 2.24 9.01
CA SER A 28 -13.78 3.13 9.97
C SER A 28 -13.21 4.38 9.29
N LYS A 29 -12.96 5.44 10.05
CA LYS A 29 -12.23 6.62 9.52
C LYS A 29 -10.80 6.26 9.13
N LEU A 30 -10.13 5.39 9.90
CA LEU A 30 -8.74 4.99 9.66
C LEU A 30 -8.60 4.20 8.36
N SER A 31 -9.44 3.19 8.14
CA SER A 31 -9.47 2.40 6.90
C SER A 31 -9.75 3.26 5.66
N LYS A 32 -10.57 4.32 5.77
CA LYS A 32 -10.78 5.28 4.66
C LYS A 32 -9.53 6.11 4.36
N ILE A 33 -8.80 6.54 5.39
CA ILE A 33 -7.53 7.27 5.20
C ILE A 33 -6.51 6.35 4.54
N ASP A 34 -6.39 5.11 5.04
CA ASP A 34 -5.51 4.09 4.48
C ASP A 34 -5.79 3.83 2.99
N PHE A 35 -7.06 3.73 2.61
CA PHE A 35 -7.46 3.62 1.21
C PHE A 35 -7.00 4.83 0.36
N VAL A 36 -7.13 6.05 0.88
CA VAL A 36 -6.68 7.26 0.17
C VAL A 36 -5.15 7.26 0.00
N VAL A 37 -4.41 6.91 1.05
CA VAL A 37 -2.94 6.78 0.99
C VAL A 37 -2.54 5.73 -0.06
N SER A 38 -3.24 4.59 -0.08
CA SER A 38 -3.04 3.54 -1.09
C SER A 38 -3.29 4.04 -2.51
N VAL A 39 -4.37 4.79 -2.76
CA VAL A 39 -4.63 5.36 -4.10
C VAL A 39 -3.53 6.33 -4.52
N ILE A 40 -3.03 7.16 -3.61
CA ILE A 40 -1.94 8.12 -3.91
C ILE A 40 -0.65 7.38 -4.28
N THR A 41 -0.27 6.34 -3.54
CA THR A 41 0.94 5.57 -3.84
C THR A 41 0.83 4.81 -5.16
N TRP A 42 -0.37 4.34 -5.53
CA TRP A 42 -0.61 3.74 -6.84
C TRP A 42 -0.50 4.72 -8.00
N ILE A 43 -0.95 5.97 -7.81
CA ILE A 43 -0.76 7.02 -8.82
C ILE A 43 0.74 7.26 -9.03
N GLY A 44 1.52 7.28 -7.96
CA GLY A 44 2.98 7.40 -8.05
C GLY A 44 3.62 6.22 -8.79
N LEU A 45 3.20 5.00 -8.47
CA LEU A 45 3.67 3.81 -9.18
C LEU A 45 3.20 3.80 -10.65
N LEU A 46 2.02 4.32 -10.97
CA LEU A 46 1.58 4.47 -12.36
C LEU A 46 2.46 5.46 -13.11
N GLY A 47 2.84 6.58 -12.48
CA GLY A 47 3.81 7.52 -13.03
C GLY A 47 5.17 6.87 -13.30
N TYR A 48 5.64 6.01 -12.37
CA TYR A 48 6.84 5.19 -12.58
C TYR A 48 6.73 4.30 -13.81
N VAL A 49 5.62 3.56 -13.93
CA VAL A 49 5.44 2.55 -14.99
C VAL A 49 5.24 3.19 -16.36
N THR A 50 4.58 4.34 -16.41
CA THR A 50 4.27 5.07 -17.66
C THR A 50 5.34 6.10 -18.03
N GLU A 51 6.34 6.32 -17.17
CA GLU A 51 7.39 7.33 -17.34
C GLU A 51 6.83 8.76 -17.47
N ILE A 52 5.66 9.01 -16.88
CA ILE A 52 4.99 10.31 -16.89
C ILE A 52 5.27 11.04 -15.58
N ALA A 53 5.77 12.27 -15.66
CA ALA A 53 5.91 13.15 -14.51
C ALA A 53 4.54 13.74 -14.11
N ILE A 54 3.87 13.11 -13.14
CA ILE A 54 2.55 13.51 -12.65
C ILE A 54 2.62 14.71 -11.69
N LEU A 55 3.62 14.70 -10.79
CA LEU A 55 3.88 15.77 -9.82
C LEU A 55 5.39 16.05 -9.77
N ASN A 56 5.75 17.15 -9.13
CA ASN A 56 7.16 17.48 -8.89
C ASN A 56 7.87 16.39 -8.06
N PRO A 57 9.13 16.04 -8.39
CA PRO A 57 9.89 15.00 -7.68
C PRO A 57 9.96 15.22 -6.16
N SER A 58 10.11 16.47 -5.70
CA SER A 58 10.13 16.79 -4.27
C SER A 58 8.86 16.39 -3.52
N LEU A 59 7.69 16.49 -4.17
CA LEU A 59 6.43 16.02 -3.60
C LEU A 59 6.40 14.51 -3.53
N TRP A 60 6.86 13.81 -4.57
CA TRP A 60 6.94 12.35 -4.55
C TRP A 60 7.89 11.81 -3.49
N LYS A 61 9.00 12.49 -3.21
CA LYS A 61 9.90 12.13 -2.10
C LYS A 61 9.19 12.21 -0.75
N PHE A 62 8.46 13.30 -0.52
CA PHE A 62 7.67 13.47 0.69
C PHE A 62 6.56 12.42 0.80
N ILE A 63 5.82 12.17 -0.28
CA ILE A 63 4.76 11.15 -0.34
C ILE A 63 5.33 9.77 -0.07
N ALA A 64 6.46 9.39 -0.68
CA ALA A 64 7.06 8.07 -0.48
C ALA A 64 7.41 7.80 0.99
N VAL A 65 8.01 8.79 1.67
CA VAL A 65 8.40 8.64 3.08
C VAL A 65 7.16 8.64 4.00
N THR A 66 6.25 9.58 3.81
CA THR A 66 5.07 9.71 4.67
C THR A 66 4.08 8.57 4.50
N ALA A 67 3.86 8.10 3.27
CA ALA A 67 3.02 6.93 3.00
C ALA A 67 3.66 5.66 3.58
N LEU A 68 4.98 5.47 3.44
CA LEU A 68 5.64 4.28 4.01
C LEU A 68 5.50 4.24 5.52
N LEU A 69 5.69 5.37 6.18
CA LEU A 69 5.47 5.50 7.62
C LEU A 69 4.01 5.19 7.98
N TRP A 70 3.06 5.72 7.20
CA TRP A 70 1.64 5.42 7.39
C TRP A 70 1.36 3.91 7.28
N ASP A 71 1.78 3.24 6.21
CA ASP A 71 1.48 1.82 5.99
C ASP A 71 2.09 0.93 7.07
N VAL A 72 3.31 1.24 7.52
CA VAL A 72 3.96 0.53 8.63
C VAL A 72 3.19 0.73 9.94
N LEU A 73 2.80 1.97 10.26
CA LEU A 73 2.02 2.28 11.46
C LEU A 73 0.65 1.62 11.41
N PHE A 74 -0.02 1.68 10.26
CA PHE A 74 -1.35 1.11 10.07
C PHE A 74 -1.31 -0.41 10.24
N ALA A 75 -0.40 -1.10 9.54
CA ALA A 75 -0.28 -2.55 9.59
C ALA A 75 0.15 -3.09 10.96
N MET A 76 1.03 -2.40 11.69
CA MET A 76 1.56 -2.91 12.97
C MET A 76 0.74 -2.53 14.20
N LEU A 77 0.13 -1.34 14.21
CA LEU A 77 -0.45 -0.75 15.42
C LEU A 77 -1.95 -0.52 15.33
N LEU A 78 -2.48 -0.23 14.14
CA LEU A 78 -3.87 0.19 13.99
C LEU A 78 -4.78 -0.93 13.48
N LYS A 79 -4.25 -1.83 12.65
CA LYS A 79 -5.00 -2.93 12.03
C LYS A 79 -5.51 -3.96 13.04
N ASP A 80 -4.82 -4.16 14.16
CA ASP A 80 -5.26 -5.05 15.24
C ASP A 80 -6.57 -4.59 15.91
N ASN A 81 -6.87 -3.29 15.88
CA ASN A 81 -8.11 -2.73 16.42
C ASN A 81 -9.31 -2.85 15.47
N GLU A 82 -9.09 -3.23 14.20
CA GLU A 82 -10.15 -3.32 13.19
C GLU A 82 -10.76 -4.73 13.06
N GLY A 83 -10.29 -5.71 13.86
CA GLY A 83 -10.96 -6.99 14.02
C GLY A 83 -10.98 -7.88 12.77
N GLU A 84 -9.90 -7.94 11.99
CA GLU A 84 -9.81 -8.90 10.88
C GLU A 84 -9.69 -10.36 11.40
N GLU A 85 -10.77 -11.12 11.23
CA GLU A 85 -10.99 -12.52 11.64
C GLU A 85 -9.99 -13.54 11.05
N ILE A 86 -9.16 -13.14 10.08
CA ILE A 86 -8.31 -14.07 9.29
C ILE A 86 -7.15 -14.64 10.13
N LEU A 87 -6.73 -13.91 11.16
CA LEU A 87 -5.63 -14.30 12.07
C LEU A 87 -6.11 -14.51 13.51
N ASP A 88 -7.41 -14.63 13.71
CA ASP A 88 -7.99 -14.88 15.03
C ASP A 88 -7.56 -16.27 15.53
N GLY A 89 -7.08 -16.30 16.78
CA GLY A 89 -6.53 -17.50 17.41
C GLY A 89 -5.00 -17.64 17.33
N LEU A 90 -4.30 -16.78 16.57
CA LEU A 90 -2.83 -16.74 16.59
C LEU A 90 -2.28 -15.89 17.75
N PRO A 91 -1.14 -16.27 18.36
CA PRO A 91 -0.43 -15.39 19.29
C PRO A 91 -0.07 -14.05 18.64
N ILE A 92 -0.14 -12.96 19.41
CA ILE A 92 0.10 -11.58 18.94
C ILE A 92 1.44 -11.45 18.17
N MET A 93 2.50 -12.10 18.65
CA MET A 93 3.80 -12.06 17.99
C MET A 93 3.78 -12.74 16.60
N THR A 94 3.15 -13.91 16.50
CA THR A 94 3.01 -14.65 15.24
C THR A 94 2.17 -13.86 14.24
N ARG A 95 1.08 -13.24 14.70
CA ARG A 95 0.23 -12.35 13.90
C ARG A 95 1.01 -11.16 13.35
N ARG A 96 1.80 -10.47 14.19
CA ARG A 96 2.64 -9.34 13.76
C ARG A 96 3.71 -9.74 12.75
N VAL A 97 4.36 -10.90 12.94
CA VAL A 97 5.35 -11.42 11.98
C VAL A 97 4.69 -11.70 10.63
N TRP A 98 3.50 -12.31 10.62
CA TRP A 98 2.76 -12.54 9.38
C TRP A 98 2.37 -11.23 8.69
N MET A 99 1.84 -10.25 9.43
CA MET A 99 1.50 -8.94 8.87
C MET A 99 2.73 -8.23 8.28
N LEU A 100 3.88 -8.33 8.95
CA LEU A 100 5.17 -7.83 8.45
C LEU A 100 5.58 -8.49 7.13
N ILE A 101 5.51 -9.82 7.06
CA ILE A 101 5.84 -10.57 5.84
C ILE A 101 4.90 -10.15 4.70
N THR A 102 3.60 -10.09 4.96
CA THR A 102 2.62 -9.66 3.96
C THR A 102 2.87 -8.22 3.52
N LEU A 103 3.21 -7.32 4.44
CA LEU A 103 3.57 -5.93 4.10
C LEU A 103 4.82 -5.91 3.21
N VAL A 104 5.89 -6.63 3.54
CA VAL A 104 7.10 -6.63 2.72
C VAL A 104 6.85 -7.21 1.32
N ILE A 105 6.10 -8.31 1.21
CA ILE A 105 5.85 -8.97 -0.08
C ILE A 105 4.86 -8.18 -0.93
N ALA A 106 3.75 -7.73 -0.32
CA ALA A 106 2.67 -7.09 -1.05
C ALA A 106 2.90 -5.60 -1.28
N ILE A 107 3.61 -4.90 -0.38
CA ILE A 107 3.81 -3.44 -0.40
C ILE A 107 5.27 -3.07 -0.68
N GLY A 108 6.24 -3.96 -0.45
CA GLY A 108 7.65 -3.72 -0.77
C GLY A 108 7.92 -3.33 -2.23
N PRO A 109 7.39 -4.06 -3.23
CA PRO A 109 7.53 -3.66 -4.64
C PRO A 109 6.94 -2.28 -4.93
N LEU A 110 5.77 -1.94 -4.37
CA LEU A 110 5.15 -0.62 -4.52
C LEU A 110 6.10 0.49 -4.09
N TYR A 111 6.71 0.38 -2.89
CA TYR A 111 7.65 1.39 -2.43
C TYR A 111 8.95 1.39 -3.22
N TYR A 112 9.45 0.24 -3.68
CA TYR A 112 10.61 0.22 -4.57
C TYR A 112 10.36 1.05 -5.84
N GLY A 113 9.23 0.85 -6.51
CA GLY A 113 8.85 1.61 -7.71
C GLY A 113 8.62 3.10 -7.40
N LEU A 114 7.94 3.40 -6.29
CA LEU A 114 7.68 4.77 -5.85
C LEU A 114 8.98 5.52 -5.50
N PHE A 115 9.93 4.87 -4.83
CA PHE A 115 11.26 5.45 -4.56
C PHE A 115 12.04 5.70 -5.85
N ARG A 116 12.04 4.75 -6.79
CA ARG A 116 12.69 4.96 -8.10
C ARG A 116 12.12 6.17 -8.82
N TYR A 117 10.81 6.36 -8.80
CA TYR A 117 10.14 7.48 -9.44
C TYR A 117 10.29 8.81 -8.70
N ALA A 118 10.32 8.80 -7.37
CA ALA A 118 10.53 10.01 -6.58
C ALA A 118 11.95 10.58 -6.70
N PHE A 119 12.94 9.71 -6.97
CA PHE A 119 14.37 10.05 -6.98
C PHE A 119 15.03 9.92 -8.36
N SER A 120 14.27 9.65 -9.42
CA SER A 120 14.72 9.69 -10.81
C SER A 120 14.99 11.10 -11.31
#